data_AF-L7Z984-F1
#
_entry.id   AF-L7Z984-F1
#
_cell.length_a   1.000
_cell.length_b   1.000
_cell.length_c   1.000
_cell.angle_alpha   90.00
_cell.angle_beta   90.00
_cell.angle_gamma   90.00
#
_symmetry.space_group_name_H-M   'P 1'
#
loop_
_entity.id
_entity.type
_entity.pdbx_description
1 polymer ?
#
loop_
_entity_poly.entity_id
_entity_poly.type
_entity_poly.pdbx_seq_one_letter_code
_entity_poly.pdbx_strand_id
1 'polypeptide(L)'
;GIVLRRRLQLMMYNNMYRIMFDRRFESEEDPLFVKLKALNGERSRLAQSFDYNYGDFIPVLRPFLRGYLKICREVKQKRLKLFKDYFVDERK
;
A
#
# COMPACT_ATOMS: atom_id res chain seq x y z
N GLY A 1 14.14 1.02 20.06
CA GLY A 1 12.93 1.57 19.40
C GLY A 1 12.66 0.95 18.03
N ILE A 2 13.53 1.17 17.04
CA ILE A 2 13.28 0.85 15.62
C ILE A 2 13.12 -0.66 15.35
N VAL A 3 13.99 -1.51 15.92
CA VAL A 3 13.93 -2.97 15.74
C VAL A 3 12.60 -3.54 16.26
N LEU A 4 12.16 -3.11 17.44
CA LEU A 4 10.88 -3.54 18.02
C LEU A 4 9.69 -3.15 17.12
N ARG A 5 9.70 -1.92 16.57
CA ARG A 5 8.65 -1.47 15.65
C ARG A 5 8.59 -2.32 14.38
N ARG A 6 9.73 -2.72 13.80
CA ARG A 6 9.76 -3.55 12.60
C ARG A 6 9.20 -4.95 12.85
N ARG A 7 9.58 -5.57 13.98
CA ARG A 7 9.05 -6.88 14.41
C ARG A 7 7.54 -6.84 14.69
N LEU A 8 7.08 -5.79 15.39
CA LEU A 8 5.64 -5.59 15.63
C LEU A 8 4.86 -5.36 14.32
N GLN A 9 5.46 -4.67 13.35
CA GLN A 9 4.86 -4.49 12.04
C GLN A 9 4.68 -5.83 11.31
N LEU A 10 5.69 -6.71 11.31
CA LEU A 10 5.56 -8.05 10.74
C LEU A 10 4.45 -8.85 11.44
N MET A 11 4.41 -8.83 12.78
CA MET A 11 3.36 -9.49 13.56
C MET A 11 1.96 -9.00 13.19
N MET A 12 1.75 -7.68 13.09
CA MET A 12 0.47 -7.11 12.69
C MET A 12 0.05 -7.55 11.28
N TYR A 13 0.98 -7.56 10.33
CA TYR A 13 0.72 -8.07 8.99
C TYR A 13 0.34 -9.56 9.03
N ASN A 14 1.09 -10.39 9.75
CA ASN A 14 0.78 -11.81 9.89
C ASN A 14 -0.60 -12.05 10.51
N ASN A 15 -1.01 -11.28 11.51
CA ASN A 15 -2.34 -11.40 12.10
C ASN A 15 -3.44 -11.03 11.10
N MET A 16 -3.31 -9.87 10.45
CA MET A 16 -4.32 -9.38 9.51
C MET A 16 -4.44 -10.27 8.27
N TYR A 17 -3.31 -10.70 7.70
CA TYR A 17 -3.30 -11.52 6.48
C TYR A 17 -3.66 -12.97 6.76
N ARG A 18 -3.47 -13.46 7.98
CA ARG A 18 -4.03 -14.77 8.38
C ARG A 18 -5.56 -14.72 8.44
N ILE A 19 -6.14 -13.67 9.01
CA ILE A 19 -7.62 -13.51 9.06
C ILE A 19 -8.21 -13.39 7.65
N MET A 20 -7.61 -12.54 6.80
CA MET A 20 -8.15 -12.28 5.47
C MET A 20 -7.86 -13.40 4.47
N PHE A 21 -6.67 -14.01 4.56
CA PHE A 21 -6.11 -14.84 3.49
C PHE A 21 -5.54 -16.19 3.92
N ASP A 22 -5.60 -16.52 5.22
CA ASP A 22 -4.88 -17.65 5.82
C ASP A 22 -3.37 -17.69 5.47
N ARG A 23 -2.78 -16.51 5.28
CA ARG A 23 -1.37 -16.36 4.87
C ARG A 23 -0.54 -15.64 5.93
N ARG A 24 0.73 -16.03 6.04
CA ARG A 24 1.75 -15.38 6.86
C ARG A 24 3.03 -15.17 6.04
N PHE A 25 3.85 -14.22 6.47
CA PHE A 25 5.17 -13.89 5.96
C PHE A 25 6.23 -14.47 6.92
N GLU A 26 7.30 -15.03 6.35
CA GLU A 26 8.29 -15.78 7.13
C GLU A 26 9.20 -14.88 7.97
N SER A 27 9.65 -13.76 7.39
CA SER A 27 10.56 -12.82 8.05
C SER A 27 10.34 -11.38 7.59
N GLU A 28 11.14 -10.44 8.12
CA GLU A 28 11.10 -9.04 7.69
C GLU A 28 11.65 -8.86 6.25
N GLU A 29 12.40 -9.84 5.76
CA GLU A 29 13.03 -9.89 4.45
C GLU A 29 12.20 -10.66 3.42
N ASP A 30 11.06 -11.23 3.82
CA ASP A 30 10.13 -11.92 2.92
C ASP A 30 9.82 -11.04 1.69
N PRO A 31 10.08 -11.51 0.45
CA PRO A 31 9.95 -10.67 -0.74
C PRO A 31 8.54 -10.12 -0.96
N LEU A 32 7.50 -10.87 -0.58
CA LEU A 32 6.11 -10.44 -0.71
C LEU A 32 5.77 -9.43 0.38
N PHE A 33 6.22 -9.65 1.61
CA PHE A 33 6.08 -8.69 2.71
C PHE A 33 6.72 -7.34 2.38
N VAL A 34 7.96 -7.34 1.89
CA VAL A 34 8.68 -6.12 1.52
C VAL A 34 7.96 -5.37 0.41
N LYS A 35 7.50 -6.07 -0.64
CA LYS A 35 6.70 -5.47 -1.73
C LYS A 35 5.38 -4.86 -1.23
N LEU A 36 4.64 -5.58 -0.39
CA LEU A 36 3.38 -5.11 0.18
C LEU A 36 3.59 -3.88 1.06
N LYS A 37 4.60 -3.92 1.93
CA LYS A 37 4.95 -2.80 2.80
C LYS A 37 5.33 -1.57 2.00
N ALA A 38 6.10 -1.72 0.93
CA ALA A 38 6.44 -0.62 0.03
C ALA A 38 5.20 0.00 -0.63
N LEU A 39 4.31 -0.82 -1.22
CA LEU A 39 3.09 -0.33 -1.88
C LEU A 39 2.10 0.30 -0.89
N ASN A 40 1.93 -0.28 0.30
CA ASN A 40 1.09 0.31 1.34
C ASN A 40 1.68 1.63 1.86
N GLY A 41 3.01 1.69 2.00
CA GLY A 41 3.72 2.92 2.37
C GLY A 41 3.54 4.02 1.32
N GLU A 42 3.70 3.69 0.04
CA GLU A 42 3.51 4.64 -1.06
C GLU A 42 2.06 5.13 -1.14
N ARG A 43 1.08 4.24 -0.99
CA ARG A 43 -0.35 4.60 -0.90
C ARG A 43 -0.60 5.59 0.24
N SER A 44 -0.07 5.31 1.44
CA SER A 44 -0.23 6.21 2.59
C SER A 44 0.46 7.55 2.36
N ARG A 45 1.68 7.55 1.81
CA ARG A 45 2.42 8.78 1.47
C ARG A 45 1.65 9.67 0.51
N LEU A 46 1.06 9.09 -0.54
CA LEU A 46 0.24 9.86 -1.48
C LEU A 46 -1.02 10.40 -0.80
N ALA A 47 -1.71 9.60 0.00
CA ALA A 47 -2.93 10.04 0.68
C ALA A 47 -2.71 11.06 1.82
N GLN A 48 -1.45 11.26 2.25
CA GLN A 48 -1.08 12.18 3.32
C GLN A 48 -0.22 13.36 2.84
N SER A 49 0.09 13.42 1.55
CA SER A 49 0.89 14.50 0.98
C SER A 49 0.06 15.78 0.89
N PHE A 50 0.69 16.93 1.09
CA PHE A 50 0.06 18.23 0.87
C PHE A 50 0.05 18.66 -0.61
N ASP A 51 0.73 17.91 -1.49
CA ASP A 51 0.97 18.28 -2.89
C ASP A 51 -0.30 18.31 -3.74
N TYR A 52 -1.40 17.71 -3.30
CA TYR A 52 -2.68 17.75 -4.00
C TYR A 52 -3.70 18.72 -3.38
N ASN A 53 -3.37 19.30 -2.21
CA ASN A 53 -4.31 20.10 -1.43
C ASN A 53 -4.85 21.31 -2.19
N TYR A 54 -4.07 21.90 -3.09
CA TYR A 54 -4.53 23.06 -3.88
C TYR A 54 -5.76 22.73 -4.73
N GLY A 55 -5.85 21.51 -5.29
CA GLY A 55 -7.01 21.10 -6.08
C GLY A 55 -8.17 20.61 -5.21
N ASP A 56 -7.91 20.22 -3.96
CA ASP A 56 -8.94 19.87 -3.00
C ASP A 56 -9.60 21.13 -2.40
N PHE A 57 -8.80 22.11 -2.00
CA PHE A 57 -9.26 23.36 -1.42
C PHE A 57 -9.81 24.35 -2.45
N ILE A 58 -9.26 24.37 -3.67
CA ILE A 58 -9.68 25.29 -4.74
C ILE A 58 -10.13 24.46 -5.95
N PRO A 59 -11.44 24.14 -6.08
CA PRO A 59 -11.94 23.20 -7.09
C PRO A 59 -11.62 23.56 -8.54
N VAL A 60 -11.49 24.86 -8.88
CA VAL A 60 -11.12 25.30 -10.23
C VAL A 60 -9.70 24.86 -10.62
N LEU A 61 -8.82 24.55 -9.66
CA LEU A 61 -7.47 24.05 -9.90
C LEU A 61 -7.39 22.52 -10.08
N ARG A 62 -8.49 21.78 -9.88
CA ARG A 62 -8.51 20.31 -10.03
C ARG A 62 -7.97 19.78 -11.37
N PRO A 63 -8.17 20.43 -12.53
CA PRO A 63 -7.60 19.96 -13.79
C PRO A 63 -6.08 19.82 -13.76
N PHE A 64 -5.36 20.57 -12.91
CA PHE A 64 -3.91 20.48 -12.75
C PHE A 64 -3.46 19.25 -11.94
N LEU A 65 -4.37 18.62 -11.18
CA LEU A 65 -4.07 17.37 -10.45
C LEU A 65 -3.94 16.15 -11.35
N ARG A 66 -4.15 16.25 -12.67
CA ARG A 66 -4.08 15.11 -13.61
C ARG A 66 -2.82 14.26 -13.44
N GLY A 67 -1.65 14.89 -13.29
CA GLY A 67 -0.38 14.19 -13.08
C GLY A 67 -0.35 13.43 -11.75
N TYR A 68 -0.78 14.09 -10.67
CA TYR A 68 -0.85 13.49 -9.34
C TYR A 68 -1.81 12.29 -9.30
N LEU A 69 -3.01 12.46 -9.87
CA LEU A 69 -4.03 11.40 -9.95
C LEU A 69 -3.58 10.22 -10.83
N LYS A 70 -2.76 10.47 -11.85
CA LYS A 70 -2.14 9.41 -12.65
C LYS A 70 -1.21 8.54 -11.78
N ILE A 71 -0.36 9.16 -10.96
CA ILE A 71 0.51 8.44 -10.01
C ILE A 71 -0.34 7.62 -9.02
N CYS A 72 -1.37 8.21 -8.41
CA CYS A 72 -2.29 7.48 -7.52
C CYS A 72 -2.94 6.28 -8.22
N ARG A 73 -3.33 6.43 -9.49
CA ARG A 73 -3.90 5.34 -10.30
C ARG A 73 -2.90 4.21 -10.53
N GLU A 74 -1.66 4.53 -10.87
CA GLU A 74 -0.60 3.54 -11.08
C GLU A 74 -0.30 2.74 -9.80
N VAL A 75 -0.18 3.43 -8.66
CA VAL A 75 0.01 2.77 -7.35
C VAL A 75 -1.17 1.88 -7.00
N LYS A 76 -2.40 2.36 -7.22
CA LYS A 76 -3.62 1.56 -7.03
C LYS A 76 -3.60 0.29 -7.89
N GLN A 77 -3.24 0.40 -9.17
CA GLN A 77 -3.21 -0.75 -10.08
C GLN A 77 -2.13 -1.76 -9.71
N LYS A 78 -0.90 -1.31 -9.39
CA LYS A 78 0.17 -2.19 -8.90
C LYS A 78 -0.25 -2.95 -7.63
N ARG A 79 -0.90 -2.25 -6.69
CA ARG A 79 -1.41 -2.86 -5.45
C ARG A 79 -2.52 -3.88 -5.74
N LEU A 80 -3.52 -3.53 -6.55
CA LEU A 80 -4.60 -4.45 -6.91
C LEU A 80 -4.08 -5.69 -7.64
N LYS A 81 -3.13 -5.52 -8.56
CA LYS A 81 -2.48 -6.64 -9.26
C LYS A 81 -1.78 -7.57 -8.26
N LEU A 82 -0.99 -7.03 -7.34
CA LEU A 82 -0.33 -7.84 -6.31
C LEU A 82 -1.35 -8.61 -5.44
N PHE A 83 -2.45 -7.98 -5.06
CA PHE A 83 -3.52 -8.64 -4.30
C PHE A 83 -4.17 -9.77 -5.11
N LYS A 84 -4.44 -9.53 -6.40
CA LYS A 84 -5.01 -10.55 -7.28
C LYS A 84 -4.06 -11.75 -7.40
N ASP A 85 -2.83 -11.51 -7.80
CA ASP A 85 -1.84 -12.55 -8.12
C ASP A 85 -1.50 -13.44 -6.91
N TYR A 86 -1.37 -12.86 -5.70
CA TYR A 86 -0.86 -13.57 -4.53
C TYR A 86 -1.91 -13.94 -3.46
N PHE A 87 -3.14 -13.41 -3.55
CA PHE A 87 -4.11 -13.61 -2.46
C PHE A 87 -5.50 -14.03 -2.91
N VAL A 88 -5.83 -13.80 -4.19
CA VAL A 88 -7.11 -14.18 -4.78
C VAL A 88 -6.92 -15.38 -5.69
N ASP A 89 -6.00 -15.28 -6.67
CA ASP A 89 -5.81 -16.32 -7.68
C ASP A 89 -5.08 -17.55 -7.11
N GLU A 90 -4.17 -17.39 -6.13
CA GLU A 90 -3.57 -18.52 -5.39
C GLU A 90 -4.61 -19.38 -4.62
N ARG A 91 -5.82 -18.87 -4.38
CA ARG A 91 -6.89 -19.59 -3.66
C ARG A 91 -7.89 -20.30 -4.57
N LYS A 92 -7.74 -20.19 -5.90
CA LYS A 92 -8.53 -20.94 -6.89
C LYS A 92 -7.78 -22.18 -7.34
#